data_AF-A0A8S2YCW8-F1
#
_entry.id   AF-A0A8S2YCW8-F1
#
_cell.length_a   1.000
_cell.length_b   1.000
_cell.length_c   1.000
_cell.angle_alpha   90.00
_cell.angle_beta   90.00
_cell.angle_gamma   90.00
#
_symmetry.space_group_name_H-M   'P 1'
#
loop_
_entity.id
_entity.type
_entity.pdbx_description
1 polymer ?
#
loop_
_entity_poly.entity_id
_entity_poly.type
_entity_poly.pdbx_seq_one_letter_code
_entity_poly.pdbx_strand_id
1 'polypeptide(L)'
;MSSLLLPLVLGVFTAIITIQQQNAAREQRNQDRNATEKQRLEDQMAAKQLRELEGILSDNRYKDDAFDAYMKEIGKMMQNNHGWLTSNLVTATIARAETLTIFRRLDAN
;
A
#
# COMPACT_ATOMS: atom_id res chain seq x y z
N MET A 1 40.37 -50.89 38.32
CA MET A 1 40.48 -50.43 36.91
C MET A 1 39.23 -49.67 36.40
N SER A 2 38.31 -49.22 37.26
CA SER A 2 37.04 -48.58 36.83
C SER A 2 37.04 -47.04 36.79
N SER A 3 38.15 -46.37 37.16
CA SER A 3 38.18 -44.91 37.33
C SER A 3 38.34 -44.09 36.03
N LEU A 4 38.82 -44.70 34.94
CA LEU A 4 39.08 -44.00 33.67
C LEU A 4 37.92 -44.08 32.66
N LEU A 5 36.98 -45.00 32.87
CA LEU A 5 35.88 -45.25 31.93
C LEU A 5 34.81 -44.14 31.99
N LEU A 6 34.53 -43.63 33.18
CA LEU A 6 33.53 -42.60 33.44
C LEU A 6 33.85 -41.25 32.76
N PRO A 7 35.05 -40.66 32.91
CA PRO A 7 35.40 -39.42 32.21
C PRO A 7 35.47 -39.59 30.69
N LEU A 8 35.84 -40.78 30.20
CA LEU A 8 35.92 -41.04 28.77
C LEU A 8 34.53 -41.12 28.11
N VAL A 9 33.58 -41.80 28.76
CA VAL A 9 32.18 -41.84 28.33
C VAL A 9 31.55 -40.44 28.37
N LEU A 10 31.83 -39.65 29.42
CA LEU A 10 31.33 -38.28 29.51
C LEU A 10 31.87 -37.40 28.38
N GLY A 11 33.17 -37.51 28.06
CA GLY A 11 33.80 -36.75 26.98
C GLY A 11 33.19 -37.05 25.61
N VAL A 12 32.98 -38.33 25.30
CA VAL A 12 32.33 -38.75 24.05
C VAL A 12 30.89 -38.26 23.98
N PHE A 13 30.13 -38.37 25.08
CA PHE A 13 28.75 -37.91 25.13
C PHE A 13 28.65 -36.38 24.92
N THR A 14 29.56 -35.63 25.55
CA THR A 14 29.61 -34.16 25.41
C THR A 14 29.98 -33.75 23.99
N ALA A 15 30.93 -34.46 23.35
CA ALA A 15 31.33 -34.21 21.96
C ALA A 15 30.17 -34.46 20.98
N ILE A 16 29.42 -35.56 21.16
CA ILE A 16 28.26 -35.88 20.33
C ILE A 16 27.17 -34.80 20.47
N ILE A 17 26.85 -34.40 21.71
CA ILE A 17 25.86 -33.35 21.96
C ILE A 17 26.29 -32.02 21.33
N THR A 18 27.56 -31.66 21.46
CA THR A 18 28.10 -30.40 20.91
C THR A 18 27.97 -30.36 19.38
N ILE A 19 28.28 -31.47 18.70
CA ILE A 19 28.14 -31.58 17.24
C ILE A 19 26.66 -31.49 16.84
N GLN A 20 25.78 -32.17 17.58
CA GLN A 20 24.35 -32.16 17.30
C GLN A 20 23.72 -30.77 17.48
N GLN A 21 24.12 -30.04 18.52
CA GLN A 21 23.72 -28.65 18.75
C GLN A 21 24.23 -27.72 17.65
N GLN A 22 25.47 -27.90 17.19
CA GLN A 22 25.99 -27.09 16.08
C GLN A 22 25.23 -27.33 14.78
N ASN A 23 24.85 -28.57 14.48
CA ASN A 23 24.07 -28.90 13.30
C ASN A 23 22.65 -28.31 13.38
N ALA A 24 21.97 -28.47 14.51
CA ALA A 24 20.65 -27.88 14.74
C ALA A 24 20.68 -26.34 14.64
N ALA A 25 21.69 -25.69 15.22
CA ALA A 25 21.84 -24.24 15.13
C ALA A 25 22.11 -23.76 13.69
N ARG A 26 22.81 -24.57 12.87
CA ARG A 26 23.02 -24.26 11.44
C ARG A 26 21.73 -24.40 10.64
N GLU A 27 20.97 -25.46 10.87
CA GLU A 27 19.66 -25.64 10.23
C GLU A 27 18.70 -24.52 10.59
N GLN A 28 18.61 -24.16 11.88
CA GLN A 28 17.76 -23.07 12.34
C GLN A 28 18.15 -21.73 11.71
N ARG A 29 19.44 -21.40 11.64
CA ARG A 29 19.91 -20.17 10.95
C ARG A 29 19.54 -20.16 9.47
N ASN A 30 19.56 -21.30 8.80
CA ASN A 30 19.16 -21.38 7.39
C ASN A 30 17.64 -21.20 7.24
N GLN A 31 16.84 -21.77 8.13
CA GLN A 31 15.39 -21.57 8.15
C GLN A 31 15.02 -20.10 8.44
N ASP A 32 15.66 -19.49 9.43
CA ASP A 32 15.44 -18.08 9.79
C ASP A 32 15.82 -17.15 8.63
N ARG A 33 16.93 -17.42 7.93
CA ARG A 33 17.31 -16.68 6.73
C ARG A 33 16.25 -16.78 5.64
N ASN A 34 15.79 -17.99 5.33
CA ASN A 34 14.77 -18.21 4.30
C ASN A 34 13.46 -17.52 4.67
N ALA A 35 13.05 -17.58 5.94
CA ALA A 35 11.87 -16.90 6.43
C ALA A 35 12.00 -15.37 6.31
N THR A 36 13.17 -14.83 6.68
CA THR A 36 13.46 -13.40 6.58
C THR A 36 13.47 -12.93 5.13
N GLU A 37 14.07 -13.68 4.21
CA GLU A 37 14.06 -13.35 2.79
C GLU A 37 12.66 -13.35 2.21
N LYS A 38 11.85 -14.37 2.55
CA LYS A 38 10.45 -14.43 2.14
C LYS A 38 9.66 -13.23 2.66
N GLN A 39 9.81 -12.90 3.94
CA GLN A 39 9.13 -11.76 4.55
C GLN A 39 9.55 -10.44 3.90
N ARG A 40 10.83 -10.25 3.58
CA ARG A 40 11.30 -9.04 2.86
C ARG A 40 10.68 -8.91 1.48
N LEU A 41 10.50 -10.02 0.75
CA LEU A 41 9.85 -9.99 -0.56
C LEU A 41 8.36 -9.65 -0.44
N GLU A 42 7.66 -10.22 0.53
CA GLU A 42 6.26 -9.90 0.82
C GLU A 42 6.09 -8.42 1.21
N ASP A 43 6.94 -7.91 2.10
CA ASP A 43 6.92 -6.51 2.51
C ASP A 43 7.19 -5.56 1.34
N GLN A 44 8.12 -5.90 0.45
CA GLN A 44 8.40 -5.11 -0.76
C GLN A 44 7.20 -5.08 -1.72
N MET A 45 6.53 -6.23 -1.90
CA MET A 45 5.33 -6.30 -2.73
C MET A 45 4.18 -5.49 -2.12
N ALA A 46 3.95 -5.63 -0.81
CA ALA A 46 2.93 -4.86 -0.10
C ALA A 46 3.20 -3.35 -0.18
N ALA A 47 4.45 -2.92 0.01
CA ALA A 47 4.84 -1.52 -0.11
C ALA A 47 4.62 -0.97 -1.53
N LYS A 48 4.89 -1.77 -2.56
CA LYS A 48 4.64 -1.38 -3.96
C LYS A 48 3.14 -1.20 -4.23
N GLN A 49 2.33 -2.17 -3.80
CA GLN A 49 0.87 -2.11 -3.95
C GLN A 49 0.27 -0.91 -3.20
N LEU A 50 0.76 -0.62 -1.99
CA LEU A 50 0.32 0.54 -1.22
C LEU A 50 0.61 1.85 -1.95
N ARG A 51 1.81 2.02 -2.53
CA ARG A 51 2.16 3.22 -3.30
C ARG A 51 1.31 3.38 -4.55
N GLU A 52 1.03 2.29 -5.26
CA GLU A 52 0.18 2.31 -6.43
C GLU A 52 -1.26 2.69 -6.06
N LEU A 53 -1.79 2.11 -5.00
CA LEU A 53 -3.12 2.42 -4.49
C LEU A 53 -3.21 3.88 -4.01
N GLU A 54 -2.19 4.39 -3.32
CA GLU A 54 -2.13 5.78 -2.88
C GLU A 54 -2.12 6.76 -4.06
N GLY A 55 -1.41 6.42 -5.14
CA GLY A 55 -1.44 7.18 -6.39
C GLY A 55 -2.84 7.23 -7.00
N ILE A 56 -3.52 6.08 -7.11
CA ILE A 56 -4.90 5.99 -7.63
C ILE A 56 -5.87 6.78 -6.76
N LEU A 57 -5.78 6.62 -5.43
CA LEU A 57 -6.64 7.34 -4.49
C LEU A 57 -6.39 8.85 -4.53
N SER A 58 -5.16 9.29 -4.75
CA SER A 58 -4.84 10.71 -4.89
C SER A 58 -5.42 11.30 -6.17
N ASP A 59 -5.34 10.59 -7.30
CA ASP A 59 -5.96 11.03 -8.56
C ASP A 59 -7.48 11.08 -8.45
N ASN A 60 -8.09 10.05 -7.85
CA ASN A 60 -9.54 10.03 -7.59
C ASN A 60 -9.97 11.18 -6.67
N ARG A 61 -9.25 11.45 -5.57
CA ARG A 61 -9.57 12.59 -4.70
C ARG A 61 -9.49 13.92 -5.44
N TYR A 62 -8.49 14.10 -6.29
CA TYR A 62 -8.38 15.31 -7.10
C TYR A 62 -9.57 15.47 -8.07
N LYS A 63 -10.01 14.37 -8.70
CA LYS A 63 -11.19 14.35 -9.57
C LYS A 63 -12.48 14.65 -8.79
N ASP A 64 -12.63 14.05 -7.61
CA ASP A 64 -13.77 14.28 -6.72
C ASP A 64 -13.83 15.74 -6.25
N ASP A 65 -12.71 16.30 -5.79
CA ASP A 65 -12.64 17.71 -5.35
C ASP A 65 -13.00 18.68 -6.48
N ALA A 66 -12.53 18.40 -7.70
CA ALA A 66 -12.85 19.20 -8.88
C ALA A 66 -14.34 19.12 -9.24
N PHE A 67 -14.93 17.93 -9.15
CA PHE A 67 -16.34 17.71 -9.41
C PHE A 67 -17.25 18.34 -8.34
N ASP A 68 -16.87 18.25 -7.07
CA ASP A 68 -17.58 18.87 -5.95
C ASP A 68 -17.59 20.40 -6.08
N ALA A 69 -16.45 21.00 -6.42
CA ALA A 69 -16.35 22.43 -6.68
C ALA A 69 -17.29 22.86 -7.82
N TYR A 70 -17.30 22.10 -8.91
CA TYR A 70 -18.20 22.31 -10.04
C TYR A 70 -19.67 22.21 -9.64
N MET A 71 -20.07 21.17 -8.91
CA MET A 71 -21.45 20.99 -8.47
C MET A 71 -21.92 22.12 -7.56
N LYS A 72 -21.04 22.62 -6.69
CA LYS A 72 -21.33 23.78 -5.84
C LYS A 72 -21.54 25.06 -6.66
N GLU A 73 -20.73 25.26 -7.69
CA GLU A 73 -20.82 26.42 -8.57
C GLU A 73 -22.08 26.40 -9.43
N ILE A 74 -22.39 25.26 -10.05
CA ILE A 74 -23.64 25.04 -10.80
C ILE A 74 -24.86 25.18 -9.88
N GLY A 75 -24.81 24.64 -8.67
CA GLY A 75 -25.88 24.78 -7.68
C GLY A 75 -26.15 26.24 -7.32
N LYS A 76 -25.09 27.04 -7.16
CA LYS A 76 -25.21 28.49 -6.93
C LYS A 76 -25.81 29.22 -8.14
N MET A 77 -25.38 28.86 -9.36
CA MET A 77 -25.95 29.42 -10.59
C MET A 77 -27.44 29.09 -10.73
N MET A 78 -27.84 27.85 -10.41
CA MET A 78 -29.25 27.45 -10.37
C MET A 78 -30.04 28.25 -9.33
N GLN A 79 -29.52 28.37 -8.11
CA GLN A 79 -30.19 29.11 -7.04
C GLN A 79 -30.41 30.58 -7.43
N ASN A 80 -29.40 31.21 -8.02
CA ASN A 80 -29.46 32.59 -8.50
C ASN A 80 -30.41 32.78 -9.70
N ASN A 81 -30.77 31.69 -10.38
CA ASN A 81 -31.57 31.70 -11.59
C ASN A 81 -32.88 30.90 -11.45
N HIS A 82 -33.44 30.91 -10.23
CA HIS A 82 -34.73 30.31 -9.87
C HIS A 82 -34.84 28.81 -10.16
N GLY A 83 -33.75 28.07 -10.00
CA GLY A 83 -33.68 26.63 -10.23
C GLY A 83 -33.43 26.20 -11.67
N TRP A 84 -33.26 27.15 -12.61
CA TRP A 84 -33.01 26.85 -14.02
C TRP A 84 -31.63 27.34 -14.44
N LEU A 85 -30.83 26.47 -15.08
CA LEU A 85 -29.54 26.87 -15.66
C LEU A 85 -29.69 27.59 -17.00
N THR A 86 -30.82 27.40 -17.68
CA THR A 86 -31.03 27.81 -19.08
C THR A 86 -31.92 29.03 -19.25
N SER A 87 -32.57 29.50 -18.18
CA SER A 87 -33.50 30.64 -18.25
C SER A 87 -32.81 31.98 -18.50
N ASN A 88 -31.51 32.08 -18.22
CA ASN A 88 -30.68 33.25 -18.51
C ASN A 88 -29.55 32.83 -19.45
N LEU A 89 -29.45 33.50 -20.61
CA LEU A 89 -28.45 33.21 -21.63
C LEU A 89 -27.01 33.30 -21.12
N VAL A 90 -26.71 34.27 -20.25
CA VAL A 90 -25.39 34.46 -19.66
C VAL A 90 -25.07 33.31 -18.71
N THR A 91 -26.02 32.96 -17.82
CA THR A 91 -25.87 31.82 -16.90
C THR A 91 -25.72 30.50 -17.65
N ALA A 92 -26.49 30.30 -18.72
CA ALA A 92 -26.43 29.11 -19.56
C ALA A 92 -25.07 28.98 -20.28
N THR A 93 -24.54 30.09 -20.77
CA THR A 93 -23.24 30.13 -21.47
C THR A 93 -22.09 29.85 -20.50
N ILE A 94 -22.12 30.46 -19.32
CA ILE A 94 -21.11 30.23 -18.27
C ILE A 94 -21.18 28.78 -17.78
N ALA A 95 -22.38 28.28 -17.44
CA ALA A 95 -22.54 26.90 -17.02
C ALA A 95 -22.00 25.92 -18.06
N ARG A 96 -22.30 26.14 -19.35
CA ARG A 96 -21.76 25.31 -20.43
C ARG A 96 -20.23 25.37 -20.52
N ALA A 97 -19.63 26.54 -20.37
CA ALA A 97 -18.18 26.70 -20.38
C ALA A 97 -17.51 25.99 -19.18
N GLU A 98 -18.09 26.10 -17.99
CA GLU A 98 -17.63 25.41 -16.78
C GLU A 98 -17.74 23.89 -16.93
N THR A 99 -18.88 23.39 -17.43
CA THR A 99 -19.08 21.96 -17.70
C THR A 99 -18.02 21.43 -18.66
N LEU A 100 -17.74 22.13 -19.76
CA LEU A 100 -16.72 21.72 -20.74
C LEU A 100 -15.31 21.75 -20.16
N THR A 101 -15.01 22.75 -19.33
CA THR A 101 -13.70 22.88 -18.66
C THR A 101 -13.46 21.72 -17.69
N ILE A 102 -14.47 21.36 -16.90
CA ILE A 102 -14.40 20.25 -15.95
C ILE A 102 -14.30 18.91 -16.67
N PHE A 103 -15.10 18.67 -17.71
CA PHE A 103 -14.94 17.46 -18.52
C PHE A 103 -13.53 17.33 -19.07
N ARG A 104 -12.97 18.41 -19.64
CA ARG A 104 -11.59 18.39 -20.14
C ARG A 104 -10.57 18.11 -19.03
N ARG A 105 -10.79 18.63 -17.82
CA ARG A 105 -9.89 18.42 -16.68
C ARG A 105 -9.98 17.01 -16.10
N LEU A 106 -11.14 16.38 -16.15
CA LEU A 106 -11.35 14.99 -15.74
C LEU A 106 -10.81 13.99 -16.78
N ASP A 107 -10.81 14.36 -18.06
CA ASP A 107 -10.40 13.53 -19.21
C ASP A 107 -8.90 13.69 -19.56
N ALA A 108 -8.24 14.76 -19.12
CA ALA A 108 -6.83 15.04 -19.43
C ALA A 108 -5.80 14.27 -18.60
N ASN A 109 -6.23 13.37 -17.71
CA ASN A 109 -5.38 12.51 -16.87
C ASN A 109 -5.56 11.03 -17.20
#